data_AF-A0A3A8N9W3-F1
#
_entry.id   AF-A0A3A8N9W3-F1
#
_cell.length_a   1.000
_cell.length_b   1.000
_cell.length_c   1.000
_cell.angle_alpha   90.00
_cell.angle_beta   90.00
_cell.angle_gamma   90.00
#
_symmetry.space_group_name_H-M   'P 1'
#
loop_
_entity.id
_entity.type
_entity.pdbx_description
1 polymer ?
#
loop_
_entity_poly.entity_id
_entity_poly.type
_entity_poly.pdbx_seq_one_letter_code
_entity_poly.pdbx_strand_id
1 'polypeptide(L)'
;MTPEEAAAEEAAALATVEAELGSCGTWSSWTNTGATTCDSMTTCGYYWACEASAKGDDAGSVAGGGSENLIPVCPPGESPVRRYNLGKSLQQSSYRVCFNEAGTYTHTEYQYQYVAGTCGC
;
A
#
# COMPACT_ATOMS: atom_id res chain seq x y z
N MET A 1 8.45 23.51 28.35
CA MET A 1 7.50 22.74 27.56
C MET A 1 7.92 21.30 27.63
N THR A 2 7.25 20.52 28.47
CA THR A 2 7.49 19.08 28.56
C THR A 2 6.77 18.36 27.42
N PRO A 3 7.18 17.13 27.06
CA PRO A 3 6.49 16.33 26.05
C PRO A 3 5.01 16.08 26.37
N GLU A 4 4.65 16.04 27.66
CA GLU A 4 3.27 15.87 28.13
C GLU A 4 2.42 17.13 27.93
N GLU A 5 3.00 18.33 28.10
CA GLU A 5 2.31 19.59 27.81
C GLU A 5 2.06 19.76 26.30
N ALA A 6 3.01 19.33 25.45
CA ALA A 6 2.83 19.35 24.00
C ALA A 6 1.76 18.33 23.53
N ALA A 7 1.74 17.13 24.12
CA ALA A 7 0.71 16.13 23.82
C ALA A 7 -0.70 16.58 24.28
N ALA A 8 -0.79 17.29 25.41
CA ALA A 8 -2.04 17.83 25.90
C ALA A 8 -2.57 18.99 25.03
N GLU A 9 -1.69 19.88 24.56
CA GLU A 9 -2.07 20.96 23.62
C GLU A 9 -2.51 20.39 22.26
N GLU A 10 -1.82 19.40 21.72
CA GLU A 10 -2.22 18.71 20.48
C GLU A 10 -3.53 17.94 20.65
N ALA A 11 -3.74 17.26 21.78
CA ALA A 11 -4.99 16.57 22.08
C ALA A 11 -6.16 17.55 22.29
N ALA A 12 -5.92 18.71 22.90
CA ALA A 12 -6.91 19.77 23.05
C ALA A 12 -7.24 20.43 21.70
N ALA A 13 -6.25 20.64 20.83
CA ALA A 13 -6.46 21.14 19.47
C ALA A 13 -7.30 20.16 18.63
N LEU A 14 -6.98 18.86 18.69
CA LEU A 14 -7.78 17.80 18.07
C LEU A 14 -9.20 17.74 18.64
N ALA A 15 -9.37 17.81 19.96
CA ALA A 15 -10.68 17.82 20.61
C ALA A 15 -11.48 19.08 20.27
N THR A 16 -10.84 20.22 20.04
CA THR A 16 -11.52 21.47 19.62
C THR A 16 -12.01 21.35 18.17
N VAL A 17 -11.22 20.73 17.29
CA VAL A 17 -11.61 20.45 15.90
C VAL A 17 -12.73 19.39 15.83
N GLU A 18 -12.70 18.38 16.70
CA GLU A 18 -13.78 17.39 16.82
C GLU A 18 -15.04 17.96 17.50
N ALA A 19 -14.90 18.94 18.40
CA ALA A 19 -16.04 19.62 19.04
C ALA A 19 -16.78 20.58 18.11
N GLU A 20 -16.15 21.10 17.05
CA GLU A 20 -16.85 21.87 16.00
C GLU A 20 -17.59 21.01 14.97
N LEU A 21 -17.39 19.68 14.98
CA LEU A 21 -18.05 18.76 14.06
C LEU A 21 -19.41 18.33 14.60
N GLY A 22 -20.46 19.03 14.17
CA GLY A 22 -21.84 18.67 14.53
C GLY A 22 -22.32 17.40 13.83
N SER A 23 -22.00 17.23 12.54
CA SER A 23 -22.29 15.99 11.82
C SER A 23 -21.47 15.87 10.53
N CYS A 24 -21.14 14.64 10.15
CA CYS A 24 -20.62 14.34 8.81
C CYS A 24 -21.60 13.45 8.05
N GLY A 25 -21.73 13.71 6.75
CA GLY A 25 -22.50 12.87 5.84
C GLY A 25 -21.88 11.47 5.68
N THR A 26 -22.61 10.58 5.02
CA THR A 26 -22.10 9.27 4.65
C THR A 26 -20.98 9.40 3.62
N TRP A 27 -19.98 8.52 3.72
CA TRP A 27 -18.95 8.38 2.69
C TRP A 27 -19.59 8.11 1.32
N SER A 28 -19.12 8.83 0.30
CA SER A 28 -19.46 8.58 -1.08
C SER A 28 -18.99 7.18 -1.50
N SER A 29 -19.58 6.64 -2.56
CA SER A 29 -19.02 5.47 -3.23
C SER A 29 -17.56 5.73 -3.63
N TRP A 30 -16.75 4.68 -3.64
CA TRP A 30 -15.38 4.73 -4.14
C TRP A 30 -15.36 5.04 -5.63
N THR A 31 -14.56 6.02 -6.03
CA THR A 31 -14.36 6.38 -7.44
C THR A 31 -12.88 6.28 -7.80
N ASN A 32 -12.57 5.82 -9.01
CA ASN A 32 -11.19 5.75 -9.48
C ASN A 32 -10.66 7.16 -9.71
N THR A 33 -9.50 7.49 -9.14
CA THR A 33 -8.86 8.80 -9.32
C THR A 33 -8.16 8.93 -10.67
N GLY A 34 -8.04 7.83 -11.42
CA GLY A 34 -7.26 7.73 -12.66
C GLY A 34 -5.77 7.51 -12.43
N ALA A 35 -5.29 7.64 -11.19
CA ALA A 35 -3.92 7.29 -10.83
C ALA A 35 -3.76 5.78 -10.76
N THR A 36 -2.69 5.27 -11.39
CA THR A 36 -2.37 3.85 -11.41
C THR A 36 -0.91 3.65 -11.06
N THR A 37 -0.62 2.70 -10.19
CA THR A 37 0.75 2.35 -9.79
C THR A 37 1.06 0.91 -10.20
N CYS A 38 2.32 0.67 -10.54
CA CYS A 38 2.82 -0.67 -10.85
C CYS A 38 3.65 -1.13 -9.66
N ASP A 39 3.24 -2.22 -9.02
CA ASP A 39 3.98 -2.79 -7.90
C ASP A 39 3.95 -4.32 -7.94
N SER A 40 4.88 -4.94 -7.23
CA SER A 40 4.95 -6.37 -7.05
C SER A 40 3.65 -6.93 -6.43
N MET A 41 2.97 -7.84 -7.12
CA MET A 41 1.73 -8.45 -6.64
C MET A 41 1.85 -9.97 -6.58
N THR A 42 1.64 -10.52 -5.39
CA THR A 42 1.62 -11.98 -5.15
C THR A 42 0.54 -12.70 -5.96
N THR A 43 -0.58 -12.04 -6.21
CA THR A 43 -1.70 -12.55 -7.00
C THR A 43 -1.39 -12.64 -8.50
N CYS A 44 -0.37 -11.94 -8.98
CA CYS A 44 0.03 -11.93 -10.39
C CYS A 44 1.08 -12.98 -10.74
N GLY A 45 1.38 -13.87 -9.80
CA GLY A 45 2.41 -14.88 -9.95
C GLY A 45 3.79 -14.32 -9.67
N TYR A 46 4.79 -15.16 -9.90
CA TYR A 46 6.17 -14.84 -9.62
C TYR A 46 7.07 -15.44 -10.70
N TYR A 47 8.28 -14.91 -10.78
CA TYR A 47 9.36 -15.43 -11.60
C TYR A 47 10.63 -15.53 -10.74
N TRP A 48 11.54 -16.39 -11.17
CA TRP A 48 12.86 -16.51 -10.55
C TRP A 48 13.87 -15.69 -11.33
N ALA A 49 14.72 -14.95 -10.62
CA ALA A 49 15.85 -14.22 -11.17
C ALA A 49 17.13 -14.66 -10.46
N CYS A 50 18.24 -14.72 -11.17
CA CYS A 50 19.55 -14.88 -10.55
C CYS A 50 20.10 -13.49 -10.24
N GLU A 51 20.44 -13.25 -8.97
CA GLU A 51 20.98 -11.97 -8.52
C GLU A 51 22.32 -12.18 -7.85
N ALA A 52 23.25 -11.26 -8.09
CA ALA A 52 24.57 -11.28 -7.46
C ALA A 52 24.43 -11.19 -5.94
N SER A 53 24.77 -12.28 -5.26
CA SER A 53 24.68 -12.35 -3.81
C SER A 53 25.94 -11.74 -3.21
N ALA A 54 25.80 -10.81 -2.27
CA ALA A 54 26.94 -10.31 -1.46
C ALA A 54 27.59 -11.40 -0.58
N LYS A 55 27.01 -12.62 -0.53
CA LYS A 55 27.59 -13.82 0.05
C LYS A 55 27.34 -15.00 -0.89
N GLY A 56 28.32 -15.25 -1.77
CA GLY A 56 28.25 -16.24 -2.84
C GLY A 56 28.68 -17.66 -2.44
N ASP A 57 28.47 -18.06 -1.19
CA ASP A 57 28.84 -19.40 -0.74
C ASP A 57 27.67 -20.00 0.07
N ASP A 58 27.30 -21.22 -0.27
CA ASP A 58 26.18 -22.04 0.23
C ASP A 58 24.78 -21.77 -0.37
N ALA A 59 24.59 -22.19 -1.63
CA ALA A 59 23.29 -22.69 -2.06
C ALA A 59 23.43 -24.14 -2.55
N GLY A 60 23.01 -25.09 -1.71
CA GLY A 60 22.93 -26.51 -2.06
C GLY A 60 21.90 -26.76 -3.16
N SER A 61 22.32 -27.47 -4.20
CA SER A 61 21.49 -27.86 -5.35
C SER A 61 20.44 -28.90 -4.93
N VAL A 62 19.16 -28.64 -5.22
CA VAL A 62 18.11 -29.66 -5.17
C VAL A 62 17.84 -30.09 -6.61
N ALA A 63 18.32 -31.29 -6.95
CA ALA A 63 18.09 -31.94 -8.23
C ALA A 63 16.60 -32.19 -8.49
N GLY A 64 16.17 -31.99 -9.75
CA GLY A 64 14.89 -32.49 -10.26
C GLY A 64 14.07 -31.44 -11.01
N GLY A 65 14.27 -31.36 -12.32
CA GLY A 65 13.53 -30.46 -13.21
C GLY A 65 12.02 -30.71 -13.27
N GLY A 66 11.28 -29.69 -13.72
CA GLY A 66 9.80 -29.71 -13.82
C GLY A 66 9.07 -28.41 -13.45
N SER A 67 8.53 -27.72 -14.45
CA SER A 67 7.61 -26.56 -14.36
C SER A 67 8.21 -25.21 -13.94
N GLU A 68 7.57 -24.15 -14.44
CA GLU A 68 7.88 -22.72 -14.31
C GLU A 68 7.94 -22.22 -12.86
N ASN A 69 7.61 -23.08 -11.89
CA ASN A 69 7.69 -22.82 -10.45
C ASN A 69 9.01 -23.29 -9.81
N LEU A 70 9.86 -24.04 -10.51
CA LEU A 70 11.11 -24.53 -9.93
C LEU A 70 12.20 -23.46 -9.87
N ILE A 71 12.94 -23.51 -8.76
CA ILE A 71 14.12 -22.68 -8.50
C ILE A 71 15.17 -22.95 -9.60
N PRO A 72 15.63 -21.92 -10.34
CA PRO A 72 16.64 -22.10 -11.38
C PRO A 72 18.02 -22.33 -10.78
N VAL A 73 18.89 -22.98 -11.56
CA VAL A 73 20.33 -23.07 -11.25
C VAL A 73 20.98 -21.78 -11.71
N CYS A 74 21.51 -21.00 -10.77
CA CYS A 74 22.17 -19.73 -11.06
C CYS A 74 23.68 -19.88 -11.32
N PRO A 75 24.28 -18.98 -12.11
CA PRO A 75 25.74 -18.89 -12.26
C PRO A 75 26.47 -18.76 -10.91
N PRO A 76 27.74 -19.20 -10.83
CA PRO A 76 28.54 -19.02 -9.61
C PRO A 76 28.62 -17.54 -9.20
N GLY A 77 28.35 -17.26 -7.92
CA GLY A 77 28.29 -15.89 -7.39
C GLY A 77 26.90 -15.24 -7.43
N GLU A 78 25.91 -15.92 -8.01
CA GLU A 78 24.50 -15.50 -8.01
C GLU A 78 23.64 -16.49 -7.22
N SER A 79 22.58 -16.00 -6.59
CA SER A 79 21.56 -16.84 -5.96
C SER A 79 20.19 -16.62 -6.61
N PRO A 80 19.36 -17.68 -6.67
CA PRO A 80 18.00 -17.54 -7.18
C PRO A 80 17.15 -16.76 -6.18
N VAL A 81 16.58 -15.66 -6.63
CA VAL A 81 15.66 -14.80 -5.88
C VAL A 81 14.29 -14.87 -6.54
N ARG A 82 13.26 -15.06 -5.74
CA ARG A 82 11.87 -15.02 -6.20
C ARG A 82 11.42 -13.56 -6.28
N ARG A 83 11.00 -13.12 -7.47
CA ARG A 83 10.36 -11.82 -7.70
C ARG A 83 8.91 -12.00 -8.10
N TYR A 84 8.04 -11.12 -7.64
CA TYR A 84 6.64 -11.16 -8.04
C TYR A 84 6.43 -10.36 -9.33
N ASN A 85 5.52 -10.85 -10.17
CA ASN A 85 5.11 -10.09 -11.34
C ASN A 85 4.44 -8.79 -10.90
N LEU A 86 4.64 -7.75 -11.71
CA LEU A 86 4.02 -6.47 -11.44
C LEU A 86 2.51 -6.57 -11.71
N GLY A 87 1.74 -6.12 -10.73
CA GLY A 87 0.33 -5.85 -10.88
C GLY A 87 0.10 -4.35 -10.94
N LYS A 88 -0.96 -3.97 -11.63
CA LYS A 88 -1.42 -2.59 -11.68
C LYS A 88 -2.41 -2.35 -10.55
N SER A 89 -2.12 -1.43 -9.64
CA SER A 89 -3.08 -0.97 -8.64
C SER A 89 -3.79 0.28 -9.14
N LEU A 90 -5.10 0.37 -8.91
CA LEU A 90 -5.88 1.57 -9.16
C LEU A 90 -6.06 2.30 -7.83
N GLN A 91 -5.80 3.60 -7.83
CA GLN A 91 -6.14 4.42 -6.68
C GLN A 91 -7.61 4.82 -6.75
N GLN A 92 -8.31 4.66 -5.63
CA GLN A 92 -9.68 5.11 -5.45
C GLN A 92 -9.74 6.14 -4.33
N SER A 93 -10.68 7.09 -4.46
CA SER A 93 -11.03 8.02 -3.41
C SER A 93 -12.51 7.93 -3.05
N SER A 94 -12.82 8.28 -1.82
CA SER A 94 -14.18 8.45 -1.31
C SER A 94 -14.16 9.71 -0.45
N TYR A 95 -15.26 10.47 -0.49
CA TYR A 95 -15.37 11.73 0.24
C TYR A 95 -16.62 11.78 1.12
N ARG A 96 -16.57 12.56 2.18
CA ARG A 96 -17.76 12.93 2.97
C ARG A 96 -17.73 14.42 3.29
N VAL A 97 -18.91 15.02 3.35
CA VAL A 97 -19.06 16.45 3.69
C VAL A 97 -19.41 16.56 5.16
N CYS A 98 -18.72 17.43 5.88
CA CYS A 98 -18.96 17.70 7.29
C CYS A 98 -19.57 19.09 7.50
N PHE A 99 -20.37 19.19 8.56
CA PHE A 99 -21.11 20.37 8.96
C PHE A 99 -20.89 20.62 10.45
N ASN A 100 -20.93 21.89 10.84
CA ASN A 100 -20.93 22.27 12.26
C ASN A 100 -22.30 22.04 12.90
N GLU A 101 -22.42 22.25 14.22
CA GLU A 101 -23.70 22.09 14.95
C GLU A 101 -24.83 22.98 14.40
N ALA A 102 -24.50 24.11 13.75
CA ALA A 102 -25.46 24.99 13.10
C ALA A 102 -25.87 24.53 11.70
N GLY A 103 -25.37 23.39 11.21
CA GLY A 103 -25.64 22.87 9.86
C GLY A 103 -24.91 23.62 8.75
N THR A 104 -23.91 24.44 9.08
CA THR A 104 -23.06 25.13 8.08
C THR A 104 -21.96 24.20 7.62
N TYR A 105 -21.69 24.19 6.32
CA TYR A 105 -20.56 23.45 5.74
C TYR A 105 -19.25 23.86 6.40
N THR A 106 -18.47 22.88 6.87
CA THR A 106 -17.11 23.10 7.42
C THR A 106 -16.07 22.73 6.38
N HIS A 107 -16.03 21.45 6.00
CA HIS A 107 -15.01 20.89 5.11
C HIS A 107 -15.49 19.60 4.45
N THR A 108 -14.68 19.12 3.52
CA THR A 108 -14.84 17.80 2.89
C THR A 108 -13.65 16.93 3.28
N GLU A 109 -13.91 15.76 3.81
CA GLU A 109 -12.89 14.76 4.11
C GLU A 109 -12.75 13.79 2.96
N TYR A 110 -11.53 13.31 2.75
CA TYR A 110 -11.20 12.34 1.71
C TYR A 110 -10.48 11.16 2.34
N GLN A 111 -10.85 9.96 1.91
CA GLN A 111 -10.09 8.75 2.16
C GLN A 111 -9.65 8.14 0.84
N TYR A 112 -8.51 7.47 0.86
CA TYR A 112 -7.88 6.88 -0.32
C TYR A 112 -7.62 5.40 -0.07
N GLN A 113 -7.79 4.59 -1.10
CA GLN A 113 -7.40 3.20 -1.09
C GLN A 113 -6.75 2.81 -2.42
N TYR A 114 -5.92 1.78 -2.38
CA TYR A 114 -5.45 1.10 -3.59
C TYR A 114 -6.23 -0.20 -3.72
N VAL A 115 -6.86 -0.41 -4.87
CA VAL A 115 -7.48 -1.68 -5.22
C VAL A 115 -6.62 -2.39 -6.25
N ALA A 116 -6.38 -3.68 -6.01
CA ALA A 116 -5.63 -4.51 -6.95
C ALA A 116 -6.38 -4.55 -8.29
N GLY A 117 -5.70 -4.11 -9.35
CA GLY A 117 -6.20 -4.18 -10.72
C GLY A 117 -5.71 -5.45 -11.41
N THR A 118 -5.50 -5.34 -12.73
CA THR A 118 -5.07 -6.45 -13.57
C THR A 118 -3.59 -6.75 -13.39
N CYS A 119 -3.22 -8.01 -13.60
CA CYS A 119 -1.82 -8.39 -13.74
C CYS A 119 -1.25 -7.86 -15.05
N GLY A 120 -0.04 -7.33 -14.99
CA GLY A 120 0.58 -6.59 -16.07
C GLY A 120 0.64 -5.09 -15.81
N CYS A 121 1.87 -4.62 -15.76
CA CYS A 121 2.31 -3.34 -16.29
C CYS A 121 3.32 -3.65 -17.41
#